data_AF-A0A8B7E6P1-F1
#
_entry.id   AF-A0A8B7E6P1-F1
#
_cell.length_a   1.000
_cell.length_b   1.000
_cell.length_c   1.000
_cell.angle_alpha   90.00
_cell.angle_beta   90.00
_cell.angle_gamma   90.00
#
_symmetry.space_group_name_H-M   'P 1'
#
loop_
_entity.id
_entity.type
_entity.pdbx_description
1 polymer ?
#
loop_
_entity_poly.entity_id
_entity_poly.type
_entity_poly.pdbx_seq_one_letter_code
_entity_poly.pdbx_strand_id
1 'polypeptide(L)'
;HDCANVLINEQVNHDEINTFLDCHYVSAPEALWRIFEYPISHMSHTIIRLRVHLPENQIVYFKKGEKQVALDRAAQRDIHLTAWFKLNYENEGAHRYSYVDIPYHFVFDDKHCKWKVRQRGGNKVIVRMYKVSPTGELFFLRLLLLQAKGATSWEDLHTVNGIVFETFREACVFNGLLQDDTEWQNILSE
;
A
#
# COMPACT_ATOMS: atom_id res chain seq x y z
N HIS A 1 -4.48 10.73 -32.65
CA HIS A 1 -5.49 10.40 -31.62
C HIS A 1 -6.57 9.56 -32.27
N ASP A 2 -6.41 8.24 -32.26
CA ASP A 2 -7.44 7.32 -32.74
C ASP A 2 -8.46 7.10 -31.63
N CYS A 3 -9.61 7.76 -31.74
CA CYS A 3 -10.77 7.47 -30.91
C CYS A 3 -11.76 6.68 -31.76
N ALA A 4 -11.78 5.36 -31.58
CA ALA A 4 -12.83 4.52 -32.16
C ALA A 4 -14.16 4.78 -31.42
N ASN A 5 -15.16 5.31 -32.13
CA ASN A 5 -16.52 5.38 -31.63
C ASN A 5 -17.19 4.02 -31.80
N VAL A 6 -17.37 3.30 -30.69
CA VAL A 6 -18.20 2.09 -30.64
C VAL A 6 -19.64 2.51 -30.36
N LEU A 7 -20.50 2.42 -31.37
CA LEU A 7 -21.94 2.55 -31.21
C LEU A 7 -22.52 1.21 -30.72
N ILE A 8 -22.87 1.13 -29.44
CA ILE A 8 -23.57 -0.03 -28.88
C ILE A 8 -25.05 0.14 -29.20
N ASN A 9 -25.52 -0.56 -30.24
CA ASN A 9 -26.92 -0.56 -30.70
C ASN A 9 -27.76 -1.69 -30.06
N GLU A 10 -27.50 -2.04 -28.81
CA GLU A 10 -28.33 -2.97 -28.05
C GLU A 10 -28.96 -2.21 -26.88
N GLN A 11 -30.30 -2.11 -26.89
CA GLN A 11 -31.06 -1.79 -25.68
C GLN A 11 -30.83 -2.95 -24.71
N VAL A 12 -29.82 -2.81 -23.84
CA VAL A 12 -29.60 -3.77 -22.75
C VAL A 12 -30.79 -3.64 -21.81
N ASN A 13 -31.71 -4.61 -21.87
CA ASN A 13 -32.81 -4.74 -20.93
C ASN A 13 -32.23 -5.17 -19.58
N HIS A 14 -31.68 -4.21 -18.83
CA HIS A 14 -31.07 -4.44 -17.53
C HIS A 14 -32.15 -4.48 -16.46
N ASP A 15 -32.57 -5.69 -16.09
CA ASP A 15 -33.48 -5.90 -14.96
C ASP A 15 -32.68 -5.91 -13.66
N GLU A 16 -32.60 -4.75 -13.02
CA GLU A 16 -31.93 -4.56 -11.73
C GLU A 16 -32.52 -5.47 -10.64
N ILE A 17 -33.82 -5.79 -10.69
CA ILE A 17 -34.50 -6.60 -9.67
C ILE A 17 -34.04 -8.05 -9.76
N ASN A 18 -34.06 -8.63 -10.96
CA ASN A 18 -33.57 -10.00 -11.16
C ASN A 18 -32.07 -10.11 -10.89
N THR A 19 -31.28 -9.13 -11.34
CA THR A 19 -29.84 -9.09 -11.04
C THR A 19 -29.59 -9.03 -9.53
N PHE A 20 -30.38 -8.25 -8.79
CA PHE A 20 -30.29 -8.16 -7.34
C PHE A 20 -30.63 -9.49 -6.66
N LEU A 21 -31.68 -10.17 -7.11
CA LEU A 21 -32.10 -11.49 -6.59
C LEU A 21 -31.06 -12.56 -6.88
N ASP A 22 -30.54 -12.63 -8.10
CA ASP A 22 -29.52 -13.61 -8.51
C ASP A 22 -28.21 -13.40 -7.73
N CYS A 23 -27.81 -12.15 -7.47
CA CYS A 23 -26.62 -11.86 -6.68
C CYS A 23 -26.74 -12.26 -5.19
N HIS A 24 -27.96 -12.38 -4.67
CA HIS A 24 -28.23 -12.76 -3.27
C HIS A 24 -28.73 -14.20 -3.13
N TYR A 25 -28.92 -14.92 -4.24
CA TYR A 25 -29.36 -16.29 -4.21
C TYR A 25 -28.27 -17.18 -3.61
N VAL A 26 -28.60 -17.81 -2.47
CA VAL A 26 -27.79 -18.87 -1.88
C VAL A 26 -28.44 -20.19 -2.25
N SER A 27 -27.71 -21.04 -2.97
CA SER A 27 -28.24 -22.34 -3.36
C SER A 27 -28.57 -23.21 -2.14
N ALA A 28 -29.59 -24.07 -2.25
CA ALA A 28 -29.97 -24.99 -1.18
C ALA A 28 -28.79 -25.80 -0.58
N PRO A 29 -27.84 -26.36 -1.38
CA PRO A 29 -26.67 -27.04 -0.80
C PRO A 29 -25.74 -26.10 -0.04
N GLU A 30 -25.54 -24.85 -0.49
CA GLU A 30 -24.71 -23.88 0.23
C GLU A 30 -25.37 -23.46 1.56
N ALA A 31 -26.69 -23.27 1.58
CA ALA A 31 -27.44 -22.96 2.79
C ALA A 31 -27.30 -24.09 3.83
N LEU A 32 -27.39 -25.34 3.41
CA LEU A 32 -27.16 -26.51 4.26
C LEU A 32 -25.72 -26.55 4.81
N TRP A 33 -24.73 -26.22 3.97
CA TRP A 33 -23.31 -26.12 4.36
C TRP A 33 -23.08 -25.09 5.47
N ARG A 34 -23.76 -23.94 5.36
CA ARG A 34 -23.74 -22.86 6.35
C ARG A 34 -24.42 -23.28 7.66
N ILE A 35 -25.58 -23.95 7.58
CA ILE A 35 -26.31 -24.45 8.76
C ILE A 35 -25.47 -25.45 9.55
N PHE A 36 -24.70 -26.29 8.85
CA PHE A 36 -23.80 -27.26 9.47
C PHE A 36 -22.41 -26.70 9.82
N GLU A 37 -22.20 -25.38 9.69
CA GLU A 37 -20.95 -24.68 10.01
C GLU A 37 -19.71 -25.23 9.29
N TYR A 38 -19.90 -25.85 8.12
CA TYR A 38 -18.76 -26.32 7.35
C TYR A 38 -17.98 -25.14 6.76
N PRO A 39 -16.64 -25.24 6.66
CA PRO A 39 -15.82 -24.19 6.08
C PRO A 39 -16.20 -23.96 4.62
N ILE A 40 -16.70 -22.76 4.32
CA ILE A 40 -17.16 -22.35 2.98
C ILE A 40 -15.98 -22.03 2.07
N SER A 41 -14.89 -21.54 2.66
CA SER A 41 -13.67 -21.25 1.92
C SER A 41 -12.44 -21.42 2.80
N HIS A 42 -11.34 -21.81 2.19
CA HIS A 42 -10.04 -21.79 2.81
C HIS A 42 -9.20 -20.69 2.15
N MET A 43 -8.66 -19.78 2.97
CA MET A 43 -7.69 -18.80 2.49
C MET A 43 -6.30 -19.44 2.48
N SER A 44 -5.78 -19.64 1.27
CA SER A 44 -4.43 -20.17 1.09
C SER A 44 -3.33 -19.15 1.42
N HIS A 45 -3.67 -17.86 1.46
CA HIS A 45 -2.71 -16.76 1.63
C HIS A 45 -3.16 -15.75 2.69
N THR A 46 -2.20 -15.18 3.41
CA THR A 46 -2.40 -14.07 4.33
C THR A 46 -2.21 -12.74 3.59
N ILE A 47 -3.22 -11.86 3.65
CA ILE A 47 -3.13 -10.53 3.06
C ILE A 47 -2.59 -9.55 4.11
N ILE A 48 -1.44 -8.92 3.83
CA ILE A 48 -0.84 -7.90 4.70
C ILE A 48 -1.00 -6.54 4.03
N ARG A 49 -1.59 -5.58 4.75
CA ARG A 49 -1.77 -4.20 4.28
C ARG A 49 -0.76 -3.27 4.95
N LEU A 50 0.23 -2.82 4.19
CA LEU A 50 1.26 -1.88 4.61
C LEU A 50 0.71 -0.46 4.69
N ARG A 51 1.01 0.22 5.80
CA ARG A 51 0.60 1.61 6.05
C ARG A 51 1.61 2.55 5.39
N VAL A 52 1.11 3.65 4.85
CA VAL A 52 1.90 4.71 4.21
C VAL A 52 1.34 6.03 4.70
N HIS A 53 2.21 6.95 5.08
CA HIS A 53 1.88 8.29 5.58
C HIS A 53 3.06 9.22 5.28
N LEU A 54 2.85 10.52 5.30
CA LEU A 54 3.95 11.50 5.25
C LEU A 54 4.58 11.65 6.65
N PRO A 55 5.75 12.31 6.76
CA PRO A 55 6.24 12.81 8.04
C PRO A 55 5.11 13.52 8.80
N GLU A 56 4.93 13.17 10.07
CA GLU A 56 3.92 13.73 10.99
C GLU A 56 2.44 13.56 10.59
N ASN A 57 2.13 13.04 9.40
CA ASN A 57 0.77 12.90 8.90
C ASN A 57 0.20 11.47 9.11
N GLN A 58 0.46 10.90 10.29
CA GLN A 58 -0.01 9.57 10.65
C GLN A 58 -1.49 9.59 11.05
N ILE A 59 -2.27 8.67 10.49
CA ILE A 59 -3.69 8.51 10.85
C ILE A 59 -3.80 7.86 12.24
N VAL A 60 -4.48 8.56 13.16
CA VAL A 60 -4.74 8.09 14.53
C VAL A 60 -6.24 8.14 14.80
N TYR A 61 -6.78 7.01 15.28
CA TYR A 61 -8.18 6.91 15.70
C TYR A 61 -8.29 7.14 17.21
N PHE A 62 -9.21 8.00 17.62
CA PHE A 62 -9.45 8.31 19.03
C PHE A 62 -10.94 8.45 19.32
N LYS A 63 -11.33 8.17 20.56
CA LYS A 63 -12.69 8.44 21.04
C LYS A 63 -12.83 9.91 21.40
N LYS A 64 -14.04 10.46 21.27
CA LYS A 64 -14.33 11.85 21.65
C LYS A 64 -13.89 12.10 23.11
N GLY A 65 -12.96 13.04 23.31
CA GLY A 65 -12.39 13.37 24.63
C GLY A 65 -10.99 12.78 24.91
N GLU A 66 -10.50 11.79 24.15
CA GLU A 66 -9.21 11.13 24.39
C GLU A 66 -8.11 11.54 23.40
N LYS A 67 -8.24 12.72 22.77
CA LYS A 67 -7.34 13.14 21.68
C LYS A 67 -5.85 13.18 22.11
N GLN A 68 -5.55 13.78 23.26
CA GLN A 68 -4.16 13.92 23.73
C GLN A 68 -3.52 12.55 24.01
N VAL A 69 -4.21 11.70 24.77
CA VAL A 69 -3.76 10.34 25.08
C VAL A 69 -3.51 9.51 23.81
N ALA A 70 -4.35 9.68 22.78
CA ALA A 70 -4.18 8.98 21.52
C ALA A 70 -2.95 9.48 20.74
N LEU A 71 -2.66 10.78 20.78
CA LEU A 71 -1.45 11.35 20.18
C LEU A 71 -0.19 10.86 20.89
N ASP A 72 -0.18 10.84 22.23
CA ASP A 72 0.96 10.36 23.01
C ASP A 72 1.25 8.89 22.71
N ARG A 73 0.20 8.06 22.59
CA ARG A 73 0.34 6.65 22.18
C ARG A 73 0.86 6.52 20.76
N ALA A 74 0.42 7.37 19.83
CA ALA A 74 0.86 7.33 18.44
C ALA A 74 2.33 7.73 18.30
N ALA A 75 2.79 8.72 19.08
CA ALA A 75 4.18 9.13 19.10
C ALA A 75 5.13 8.03 19.63
N GLN A 76 4.65 7.19 20.54
CA GLN A 76 5.43 6.09 21.12
C GLN A 76 5.40 4.80 20.29
N ARG A 77 4.38 4.61 19.45
CA ARG A 77 4.17 3.35 18.72
C ARG A 77 4.59 3.48 17.28
N ASP A 78 5.62 2.73 16.92
CA ASP A 78 5.98 2.58 15.52
C ASP A 78 4.89 1.83 14.75
N ILE A 79 4.65 2.31 13.54
CA ILE A 79 3.83 1.64 12.55
C ILE A 79 4.73 0.97 11.51
N HIS A 80 4.13 0.19 10.61
CA HIS A 80 4.86 -0.61 9.62
C HIS A 80 6.03 0.11 8.94
N LEU A 81 5.83 1.37 8.53
CA LEU A 81 6.82 2.17 7.81
C LEU A 81 7.94 2.69 8.74
N THR A 82 7.59 3.29 9.88
CA THR A 82 8.62 3.77 10.83
C THR A 82 9.40 2.62 11.48
N ALA A 83 8.74 1.48 11.71
CA ALA A 83 9.40 0.26 12.15
C ALA A 83 10.32 -0.32 11.08
N TRP A 84 10.04 -0.11 9.79
CA TRP A 84 10.92 -0.55 8.70
C TRP A 84 12.21 0.26 8.67
N PHE A 85 12.14 1.57 8.89
CA PHE A 85 13.32 2.42 9.06
C PHE A 85 14.22 1.92 10.21
N LYS A 86 13.63 1.64 11.38
CA LYS A 86 14.36 1.06 12.52
C LYS A 86 14.94 -0.31 12.22
N LEU A 87 14.19 -1.17 11.53
CA LEU A 87 14.67 -2.48 11.10
C LEU A 87 15.91 -2.35 10.19
N ASN A 88 15.89 -1.41 9.24
CA ASN A 88 17.02 -1.17 8.36
C ASN A 88 18.21 -0.62 9.13
N TYR A 89 18.00 0.21 10.14
CA TYR A 89 19.10 0.67 11.00
C TYR A 89 19.74 -0.49 11.79
N GLU A 90 18.94 -1.41 12.33
CA GLU A 90 19.41 -2.51 13.18
C GLU A 90 19.98 -3.71 12.39
N ASN A 91 19.52 -3.94 11.16
CA ASN A 91 19.80 -5.16 10.42
C ASN A 91 20.11 -4.88 8.94
N GLU A 92 21.38 -5.00 8.58
CA GLU A 92 21.86 -4.86 7.19
C GLU A 92 21.20 -5.86 6.22
N GLY A 93 20.78 -7.04 6.70
CA GLY A 93 20.07 -8.01 5.88
C GLY A 93 18.71 -7.52 5.37
N ALA A 94 18.11 -6.54 6.04
CA ALA A 94 16.86 -5.91 5.60
C ALA A 94 17.07 -4.95 4.41
N HIS A 95 18.30 -4.44 4.21
CA HIS A 95 18.63 -3.50 3.13
C HIS A 95 18.44 -4.09 1.73
N ARG A 96 18.34 -5.41 1.60
CA ARG A 96 18.11 -6.07 0.32
C ARG A 96 16.66 -5.91 -0.18
N TYR A 97 15.72 -5.64 0.72
CA TYR A 97 14.29 -5.71 0.45
C TYR A 97 13.68 -4.31 0.41
N SER A 98 12.80 -4.09 -0.57
CA SER A 98 11.95 -2.89 -0.59
C SER A 98 10.91 -2.96 0.53
N TYR A 99 10.29 -1.84 0.87
CA TYR A 99 9.24 -1.84 1.91
C TYR A 99 8.11 -2.84 1.62
N VAL A 100 7.75 -3.03 0.35
CA VAL A 100 6.71 -4.00 -0.07
C VAL A 100 7.19 -5.45 0.02
N ASP A 101 8.49 -5.69 -0.05
CA ASP A 101 9.07 -7.02 0.03
C ASP A 101 9.27 -7.49 1.48
N ILE A 102 9.32 -6.56 2.44
CA ILE A 102 9.58 -6.86 3.86
C ILE A 102 8.64 -7.94 4.41
N PRO A 103 7.31 -7.91 4.20
CA PRO A 103 6.44 -8.90 4.82
C PRO A 103 6.64 -10.34 4.30
N TYR A 104 7.31 -10.55 3.17
CA TYR A 104 7.68 -11.88 2.69
C TYR A 104 8.84 -12.49 3.52
N HIS A 105 9.70 -11.65 4.10
CA HIS A 105 10.89 -12.03 4.83
C HIS A 105 10.82 -11.74 6.34
N PHE A 106 9.92 -10.85 6.75
CA PHE A 106 9.73 -10.42 8.12
C PHE A 106 8.25 -10.47 8.50
N VAL A 107 7.98 -10.60 9.80
CA VAL A 107 6.65 -10.54 10.41
C VAL A 107 6.62 -9.34 11.33
N PHE A 108 5.56 -8.53 11.23
CA PHE A 108 5.36 -7.43 12.17
C PHE A 108 4.80 -7.97 13.49
N ASP A 109 5.45 -7.61 14.60
CA ASP A 109 4.99 -7.90 15.95
C ASP A 109 4.23 -6.68 16.48
N ASP A 110 2.90 -6.75 16.43
CA ASP A 110 2.01 -5.66 16.88
C ASP A 110 2.17 -5.30 18.37
N LYS A 111 2.65 -6.23 19.20
CA LYS A 111 2.84 -5.97 20.63
C LYS A 111 4.06 -5.09 20.89
N HIS A 112 5.13 -5.36 20.16
CA HIS A 112 6.41 -4.64 20.30
C HIS A 112 6.63 -3.59 19.20
N CYS A 113 5.67 -3.42 18.29
CA CYS A 113 5.73 -2.49 17.16
C CYS A 113 7.00 -2.66 16.31
N LYS A 114 7.45 -3.89 16.07
CA LYS A 114 8.73 -4.15 15.37
C LYS A 114 8.66 -5.30 14.38
N TRP A 115 9.51 -5.24 13.36
CA TRP A 115 9.69 -6.33 12.42
C TRP A 115 10.63 -7.39 12.99
N LYS A 116 10.26 -8.67 12.83
CA LYS A 116 11.07 -9.83 13.22
C LYS A 116 11.27 -10.74 12.01
N VAL A 117 12.41 -11.42 11.93
CA VAL A 117 12.69 -12.36 10.83
C VAL A 117 11.59 -13.42 10.78
N ARG A 118 11.02 -13.62 9.59
CA ARG A 118 9.97 -14.62 9.35
C ARG A 118 10.60 -16.00 9.31
N GLN A 119 10.05 -16.92 10.10
CA GLN A 119 10.50 -18.30 10.14
C GLN A 119 9.81 -19.21 9.11
N ARG A 120 8.53 -18.93 8.77
CA ARG A 120 7.70 -19.76 7.87
C ARG A 120 6.66 -18.95 7.08
N GLY A 121 6.21 -19.51 5.97
CA GLY A 121 5.02 -19.06 5.23
C GLY A 121 5.19 -17.81 4.37
N GLY A 122 6.42 -17.41 4.03
CA GLY A 122 6.66 -16.24 3.17
C GLY A 122 6.02 -16.36 1.79
N ASN A 123 6.02 -17.57 1.22
CA ASN A 123 5.38 -17.88 -0.07
C ASN A 123 3.84 -17.83 -0.06
N LYS A 124 3.21 -17.68 1.11
CA LYS A 124 1.76 -17.58 1.28
C LYS A 124 1.32 -16.18 1.72
N VAL A 125 2.13 -15.16 1.45
CA VAL A 125 1.81 -13.76 1.78
C VAL A 125 1.43 -13.03 0.51
N ILE A 126 0.40 -12.19 0.59
CA ILE A 126 0.08 -11.20 -0.45
C ILE A 126 0.16 -9.83 0.20
N VAL A 127 1.10 -9.01 -0.26
CA VAL A 127 1.31 -7.66 0.28
C VAL A 127 0.52 -6.65 -0.55
N ARG A 128 -0.14 -5.71 0.13
CA ARG A 128 -0.81 -4.56 -0.47
C ARG A 128 -0.46 -3.31 0.29
N MET A 129 -0.40 -2.17 -0.38
CA MET A 129 -0.37 -0.86 0.26
C MET A 129 -1.78 -0.27 0.25
N TYR A 130 -2.09 0.63 1.19
CA TYR A 130 -3.34 1.37 1.12
C TYR A 130 -3.46 2.17 -0.18
N LYS A 131 -4.69 2.32 -0.67
CA LYS A 131 -4.97 3.17 -1.84
C LYS A 131 -4.65 4.62 -1.48
N VAL A 132 -3.97 5.30 -2.39
CA VAL A 132 -3.56 6.70 -2.26
C VAL A 132 -4.10 7.47 -3.47
N SER A 133 -4.48 8.73 -3.28
CA SER A 133 -4.85 9.64 -4.37
C SER A 133 -3.64 9.92 -5.27
N PRO A 134 -3.76 9.88 -6.60
CA PRO A 134 -2.63 10.09 -7.51
C PRO A 134 -2.07 11.52 -7.53
N THR A 135 -2.73 12.47 -6.87
CA THR A 135 -2.42 13.90 -6.96
C THR A 135 -1.53 14.46 -5.84
N GLY A 136 -1.26 13.68 -4.79
CA GLY A 136 -0.54 14.18 -3.60
C GLY A 136 0.83 13.56 -3.39
N GLU A 137 1.65 14.18 -2.54
CA GLU A 137 2.99 13.69 -2.15
C GLU A 137 3.01 12.23 -1.69
N LEU A 138 1.93 11.76 -1.06
CA LEU A 138 1.76 10.35 -0.67
C LEU A 138 1.84 9.36 -1.83
N PHE A 139 1.44 9.77 -3.04
CA PHE A 139 1.53 8.94 -4.23
C PHE A 139 2.99 8.74 -4.65
N PHE A 140 3.76 9.82 -4.67
CA PHE A 140 5.19 9.79 -4.98
C PHE A 140 5.98 9.01 -3.92
N LEU A 141 5.71 9.26 -2.64
CA LEU A 141 6.25 8.44 -1.56
C LEU A 141 5.93 6.96 -1.75
N ARG A 142 4.69 6.63 -2.11
CA ARG A 142 4.29 5.24 -2.38
C ARG A 142 5.12 4.64 -3.52
N LEU A 143 5.37 5.37 -4.61
CA LEU A 143 6.22 4.92 -5.71
C LEU A 143 7.66 4.65 -5.25
N LEU A 144 8.24 5.58 -4.48
CA LEU A 144 9.58 5.41 -3.92
C LEU A 144 9.66 4.16 -3.05
N LEU A 145 8.69 3.94 -2.17
CA LEU A 145 8.65 2.75 -1.29
C LEU A 145 8.51 1.41 -2.03
N LEU A 146 8.07 1.41 -3.30
CA LEU A 146 8.07 0.20 -4.12
C LEU A 146 9.49 -0.21 -4.56
N GLN A 147 10.42 0.74 -4.66
CA GLN A 147 11.75 0.51 -5.22
C GLN A 147 12.89 0.74 -4.22
N ALA A 148 12.72 1.68 -3.29
CA ALA A 148 13.71 2.05 -2.30
C ALA A 148 14.00 0.86 -1.39
N LYS A 149 15.29 0.57 -1.22
CA LYS A 149 15.82 -0.53 -0.44
C LYS A 149 16.71 0.04 0.65
N GLY A 150 16.58 -0.49 1.87
CA GLY A 150 17.46 -0.10 2.98
C GLY A 150 17.32 1.33 3.50
N ALA A 151 16.26 2.07 3.14
CA ALA A 151 16.05 3.41 3.68
C ALA A 151 15.90 3.36 5.22
N THR A 152 16.68 4.16 5.94
CA THR A 152 16.69 4.25 7.40
C THR A 152 15.97 5.48 7.93
N SER A 153 15.61 6.41 7.05
CA SER A 153 14.96 7.67 7.40
C SER A 153 14.08 8.19 6.28
N TRP A 154 13.34 9.27 6.55
CA TRP A 154 12.63 10.02 5.50
C TRP A 154 13.60 10.70 4.54
N GLU A 155 14.71 11.22 5.05
CA GLU A 155 15.76 11.88 4.26
C GLU A 155 16.38 10.91 3.25
N ASP A 156 16.53 9.64 3.62
CA ASP A 156 17.02 8.59 2.72
C ASP A 156 16.05 8.36 1.55
N LEU A 157 14.73 8.51 1.79
CA LEU A 157 13.73 8.44 0.71
C LEU A 157 13.72 9.67 -0.18
N HIS A 158 14.14 10.83 0.36
CA HIS A 158 14.40 12.05 -0.42
C HIS A 158 15.72 11.99 -1.19
N THR A 159 16.60 11.04 -0.87
CA THR A 159 17.93 10.95 -1.46
C THR A 159 17.93 9.99 -2.66
N VAL A 160 18.28 10.51 -3.84
CA VAL A 160 18.48 9.68 -5.05
C VAL A 160 19.87 9.96 -5.61
N ASN A 161 20.68 8.89 -5.74
CA ASN A 161 22.07 8.97 -6.19
C ASN A 161 22.95 9.97 -5.40
N GLY A 162 22.68 10.14 -4.10
CA GLY A 162 23.44 11.04 -3.22
C GLY A 162 22.98 12.50 -3.23
N ILE A 163 21.94 12.86 -3.99
CA ILE A 163 21.33 14.19 -3.99
C ILE A 163 20.03 14.13 -3.18
N VAL A 164 19.89 15.03 -2.21
CA VAL A 164 18.69 15.18 -1.37
C VAL A 164 17.73 16.15 -2.05
N PHE A 165 16.49 15.72 -2.28
CA PHE A 165 15.42 16.54 -2.87
C PHE A 165 14.44 17.05 -1.81
N GLU A 166 13.79 18.20 -2.05
CA GLU A 166 12.84 18.77 -1.09
C GLU A 166 11.51 18.01 -1.08
N THR A 167 11.08 17.50 -2.24
CA THR A 167 9.80 16.79 -2.40
C THR A 167 9.99 15.34 -2.86
N PHE A 168 9.04 14.48 -2.52
CA PHE A 168 9.05 13.10 -3.02
C PHE A 168 8.79 13.05 -4.52
N ARG A 169 8.06 14.05 -5.05
CA ARG A 169 7.84 14.20 -6.49
C ARG A 169 9.15 14.37 -7.25
N GLU A 170 9.99 15.30 -6.84
CA GLU A 170 11.29 15.56 -7.48
C GLU A 170 12.19 14.33 -7.42
N ALA A 171 12.25 13.67 -6.25
CA ALA A 171 12.98 12.41 -6.11
C ALA A 171 12.46 11.34 -7.09
N CYS A 172 11.14 11.23 -7.30
CA CYS A 172 10.57 10.31 -8.28
C CYS A 172 10.94 10.66 -9.73
N VAL A 173 10.87 11.94 -10.10
CA VAL A 173 11.24 12.42 -11.44
C VAL A 173 12.70 12.12 -11.71
N PHE A 174 13.58 12.46 -10.78
CA PHE A 174 15.02 12.23 -10.92
C PHE A 174 15.38 10.73 -10.94
N ASN A 175 14.64 9.90 -10.21
CA ASN A 175 14.78 8.44 -10.26
C ASN A 175 14.16 7.82 -11.54
N GLY A 176 13.64 8.64 -12.46
CA GLY A 176 13.03 8.17 -13.72
C GLY A 176 11.72 7.41 -13.53
N LEU A 177 11.07 7.54 -12.36
CA LEU A 177 9.79 6.88 -12.06
C LEU A 177 8.59 7.62 -12.65
N LEU A 178 8.79 8.88 -13.05
CA LEU A 178 7.81 9.72 -13.69
C LEU A 178 8.43 10.26 -14.97
N GLN A 179 7.70 10.17 -16.08
CA GLN A 179 8.02 10.96 -17.26
C GLN A 179 7.66 12.42 -16.96
N ASP A 180 8.61 13.30 -17.19
CA ASP A 180 8.39 14.74 -17.16
C ASP A 180 8.14 15.22 -18.58
N ASP A 181 7.18 16.12 -18.77
CA ASP A 181 6.86 16.69 -20.09
C ASP A 181 7.95 17.68 -20.57
N THR A 182 9.03 17.83 -19.79
CA THR A 182 10.19 18.68 -20.11
C THR A 182 10.88 18.26 -21.40
N GLU A 183 10.87 16.98 -21.78
CA GLU A 183 11.39 16.55 -23.09
C GLU A 183 10.64 17.24 -24.24
N TRP A 184 9.32 17.36 -24.15
CA TRP A 184 8.49 18.06 -25.14
C TRP A 184 8.67 19.57 -25.09
N GLN A 185 8.84 20.15 -23.91
CA GLN A 185 9.09 21.59 -23.75
C GLN A 185 10.45 21.99 -24.31
N ASN A 186 11.49 21.17 -24.11
CA ASN A 186 12.83 21.42 -24.65
C ASN A 186 12.83 21.37 -26.19
N ILE A 187 12.12 20.40 -26.80
CA ILE A 187 11.96 20.30 -28.26
C ILE A 187 11.21 21.50 -28.85
N LEU A 188 10.24 22.07 -28.13
CA LEU A 188 9.49 23.26 -28.59
C LEU A 188 10.23 24.58 -28.36
N SER A 189 11.32 24.56 -27.60
CA SER A 189 12.16 25.73 -27.31
C SER A 189 13.42 25.83 -28.19
N GLU A 190 13.67 24.82 -29.03
CA GLU A 190 14.74 24.76 -30.04
C GLU A 190 14.21 25.16 -31.43
#